data_AF-A0A5C9EF17-F1
#
_entry.id   AF-A0A5C9EF17-F1
#
_cell.length_a   1.000
_cell.length_b   1.000
_cell.length_c   1.000
_cell.angle_alpha   90.00
_cell.angle_beta   90.00
_cell.angle_gamma   90.00
#
_symmetry.space_group_name_H-M   'P 1'
#
loop_
_entity.id
_entity.type
_entity.pdbx_description
1 polymer ?
#
loop_
_entity_poly.entity_id
_entity_poly.type
_entity_poly.pdbx_seq_one_letter_code
_entity_poly.pdbx_strand_id
1 'polypeptide(L)'
;MSDKKQVKVGLRLEEEMIFKCQLGEMKVEDCYIDEKHDKEAEMWGPNPSRMLGTAILGCLSASFIFCLKKKDFSIEDLDATAEVTIGRNEKGFWRVLKIDVNIKPKIDTPEMRKRADRCRKMFEDYCIVTQAVRDGIDIDVNLEY
;
A
#
# COMPACT_ATOMS: atom_id res chain seq x y z
N MET A 1 -19.50 20.07 -7.48
CA MET A 1 -20.29 18.83 -7.23
C MET A 1 -19.28 17.75 -6.92
N SER A 2 -19.35 17.08 -5.77
CA SER A 2 -18.33 16.08 -5.40
C SER A 2 -18.58 14.79 -6.17
N ASP A 3 -17.69 14.44 -7.08
CA ASP A 3 -17.65 13.13 -7.72
C ASP A 3 -17.32 12.07 -6.64
N LYS A 4 -18.35 11.49 -6.04
CA LYS A 4 -18.22 10.43 -5.03
C LYS A 4 -18.33 9.08 -5.74
N LYS A 5 -17.30 8.25 -5.57
CA LYS A 5 -17.35 6.82 -5.91
C LYS A 5 -17.51 6.01 -4.64
N GLN A 6 -18.36 4.99 -4.69
CA GLN A 6 -18.49 4.00 -3.62
C GLN A 6 -17.89 2.68 -4.09
N VAL A 7 -17.14 2.03 -3.20
CA VAL A 7 -16.56 0.71 -3.43
C VAL A 7 -17.10 -0.20 -2.34
N LYS A 8 -17.62 -1.37 -2.72
CA LYS A 8 -18.11 -2.39 -1.79
C LYS A 8 -17.11 -3.53 -1.72
N VAL A 9 -16.69 -3.87 -0.51
CA VAL A 9 -15.86 -5.04 -0.20
C VAL A 9 -16.52 -5.82 0.94
N GLY A 10 -16.24 -7.12 1.02
CA GLY A 10 -16.73 -8.00 2.08
C GLY A 10 -15.76 -9.13 2.35
N LEU A 11 -16.10 -9.99 3.30
CA LEU A 11 -15.34 -11.18 3.65
C LEU A 11 -16.30 -12.27 4.11
N ARG A 12 -15.91 -13.53 3.91
CA ARG A 12 -16.61 -14.71 4.43
C ARG A 12 -15.62 -15.53 5.24
N LEU A 13 -16.02 -15.95 6.44
CA LEU A 13 -15.24 -16.91 7.21
C LEU A 13 -15.21 -18.25 6.49
N GLU A 14 -14.00 -18.76 6.25
CA GLU A 14 -13.79 -20.09 5.67
C GLU A 14 -13.51 -21.10 6.80
N GLU A 15 -12.57 -20.78 7.70
CA GLU A 15 -12.21 -21.60 8.86
C GLU A 15 -11.56 -20.70 9.94
N GLU A 16 -11.94 -20.84 11.22
CA GLU A 16 -11.35 -20.12 12.37
C GLU A 16 -11.13 -18.61 12.16
N MET A 17 -9.91 -18.19 11.81
CA MET A 17 -9.52 -16.79 11.53
C MET A 17 -8.97 -16.61 10.11
N ILE A 18 -9.38 -17.50 9.20
CA ILE A 18 -9.11 -17.46 7.76
C ILE A 18 -10.39 -17.00 7.06
N PHE A 19 -10.27 -15.89 6.32
CA PHE A 19 -11.40 -15.28 5.63
C PHE A 19 -11.15 -15.19 4.14
N LYS A 20 -12.09 -15.67 3.32
CA LYS A 20 -12.08 -15.47 1.87
C LYS A 20 -12.60 -14.06 1.54
N CYS A 21 -11.82 -13.28 0.79
CA CYS A 21 -12.19 -11.92 0.39
C CYS A 21 -13.34 -11.92 -0.62
N GLN A 22 -14.27 -10.97 -0.48
CA GLN A 22 -15.32 -10.69 -1.46
C GLN A 22 -15.08 -9.30 -2.06
N LEU A 23 -14.44 -9.25 -3.22
CA LEU A 23 -13.93 -8.02 -3.86
C LEU A 23 -14.87 -7.47 -4.94
N GLY A 24 -16.19 -7.57 -4.73
CA GLY A 24 -17.18 -7.15 -5.72
C GLY A 24 -17.16 -8.01 -6.99
N GLU A 25 -17.13 -7.38 -8.17
CA GLU A 25 -17.10 -8.08 -9.48
C GLU A 25 -15.71 -8.55 -9.90
N MET A 26 -14.68 -8.26 -9.09
CA MET A 26 -13.30 -8.68 -9.38
C MET A 26 -13.19 -10.20 -9.30
N LYS A 27 -12.59 -10.80 -10.33
CA LYS A 27 -12.27 -12.24 -10.36
C LYS A 27 -10.89 -12.47 -9.76
N VAL A 28 -10.83 -12.64 -8.45
CA VAL A 28 -9.64 -13.12 -7.74
C VAL A 28 -9.97 -14.52 -7.23
N GLU A 29 -9.30 -15.54 -7.76
CA GLU A 29 -9.64 -16.95 -7.48
C GLU A 29 -9.46 -17.28 -5.99
N ASP A 30 -8.30 -16.89 -5.44
CA ASP A 30 -7.94 -17.06 -4.04
C ASP A 30 -7.43 -15.74 -3.46
N CYS A 31 -8.22 -15.15 -2.57
CA CYS A 31 -7.83 -14.04 -1.72
C CYS A 31 -8.23 -14.40 -0.30
N TYR A 32 -7.23 -14.59 0.55
CA TYR A 32 -7.44 -14.89 1.96
C TYR A 32 -6.81 -13.82 2.84
N ILE A 33 -7.46 -13.58 3.97
CA ILE A 33 -6.88 -12.91 5.12
C ILE A 33 -6.67 -13.99 6.18
N ASP A 34 -5.44 -14.16 6.63
CA ASP A 34 -5.06 -15.21 7.58
C ASP A 34 -4.51 -14.58 8.86
N GLU A 35 -5.29 -14.64 9.94
CA GLU A 35 -4.87 -14.27 11.30
C GLU A 35 -4.62 -15.52 12.18
N LYS A 36 -4.70 -16.72 11.60
CA LYS A 36 -4.54 -18.00 12.30
C LYS A 36 -3.08 -18.39 12.43
N HIS A 37 -2.33 -18.31 11.34
CA HIS A 37 -0.96 -18.81 11.30
C HIS A 37 0.04 -17.72 11.70
N ASP A 38 1.00 -18.05 12.57
CA ASP A 38 2.07 -17.12 12.96
C ASP A 38 3.31 -17.19 12.03
N LYS A 39 3.51 -18.32 11.35
CA LYS A 39 4.61 -18.51 10.40
C LYS A 39 4.16 -18.16 8.99
N GLU A 40 4.90 -17.27 8.33
CA GLU A 40 4.56 -16.79 6.98
C GLU A 40 4.39 -17.91 5.95
N ALA A 41 5.24 -18.95 6.02
CA ALA A 41 5.19 -20.08 5.10
C ALA A 41 3.91 -20.95 5.23
N GLU A 42 3.17 -20.80 6.32
CA GLU A 42 1.93 -21.55 6.60
C GLU A 42 0.66 -20.74 6.28
N MET A 43 0.81 -19.43 6.04
CA MET A 43 -0.33 -18.52 5.81
C MET A 43 -0.97 -18.72 4.44
N TRP A 44 -2.31 -18.71 4.39
CA TRP A 44 -3.07 -18.81 3.12
C TRP A 44 -3.16 -17.47 2.38
N GLY A 45 -2.89 -16.37 3.08
CA GLY A 45 -2.84 -15.01 2.58
C GLY A 45 -2.27 -14.06 3.63
N PRO A 46 -2.02 -12.79 3.31
CA PRO A 46 -1.45 -11.86 4.28
C PRO A 46 -2.43 -11.64 5.45
N ASN A 47 -1.89 -11.52 6.66
CA ASN A 47 -2.66 -10.96 7.75
C ASN A 47 -3.00 -9.46 7.47
N PRO A 48 -3.99 -8.87 8.16
CA PRO A 48 -4.43 -7.49 7.95
C PRO A 48 -3.32 -6.46 8.02
N SER A 49 -2.34 -6.63 8.91
CA SER A 49 -1.21 -5.68 9.03
C SER A 49 -0.31 -5.68 7.78
N ARG A 50 0.00 -6.88 7.23
CA ARG A 50 0.70 -7.02 5.96
C ARG A 50 -0.14 -6.47 4.81
N MET A 51 -1.44 -6.76 4.80
CA MET A 51 -2.35 -6.28 3.77
C MET A 51 -2.47 -4.74 3.76
N LEU A 52 -2.46 -4.10 4.93
CA LEU A 52 -2.41 -2.64 5.07
C LEU A 52 -1.12 -2.06 4.47
N GLY A 53 0.04 -2.64 4.81
CA GLY A 53 1.32 -2.25 4.21
C GLY A 53 1.31 -2.38 2.69
N THR A 54 0.80 -3.49 2.16
CA THR A 54 0.65 -3.73 0.72
C THR A 54 -0.30 -2.72 0.05
N ALA A 55 -1.41 -2.37 0.70
CA ALA A 55 -2.34 -1.38 0.18
C ALA A 55 -1.69 0.02 0.06
N ILE A 56 -0.92 0.41 1.07
CA ILE A 56 -0.16 1.67 1.10
C ILE A 56 0.91 1.66 0.00
N LEU A 57 1.69 0.59 -0.11
CA LEU A 57 2.68 0.41 -1.17
C LEU A 57 2.07 0.57 -2.56
N GLY A 58 1.03 -0.20 -2.86
CA GLY A 58 0.37 -0.17 -4.15
C GLY A 58 -0.17 1.22 -4.50
N CYS A 59 -0.79 1.89 -3.53
CA CYS A 59 -1.32 3.24 -3.74
C CYS A 59 -0.22 4.29 -3.96
N LEU A 60 0.86 4.29 -3.18
CA LEU A 60 1.97 5.22 -3.34
C LEU A 60 2.69 5.01 -4.67
N SER A 61 3.00 3.76 -5.01
CA SER A 61 3.63 3.42 -6.30
C SER A 61 2.75 3.82 -7.48
N ALA A 62 1.44 3.55 -7.43
CA ALA A 62 0.51 3.97 -8.47
C ALA A 62 0.42 5.50 -8.58
N SER A 63 0.44 6.21 -7.45
CA SER A 63 0.38 7.68 -7.41
C SER A 63 1.64 8.32 -7.98
N PHE A 64 2.82 7.74 -7.71
CA PHE A 64 4.08 8.16 -8.32
C PHE A 64 4.08 7.95 -9.84
N ILE A 65 3.71 6.75 -10.30
CA ILE A 65 3.59 6.43 -11.73
C ILE A 65 2.57 7.34 -12.42
N PHE A 66 1.44 7.61 -11.77
CA PHE A 66 0.41 8.52 -12.29
C PHE A 66 0.96 9.94 -12.50
N CYS A 67 1.74 10.46 -11.55
CA CYS A 67 2.38 11.76 -11.69
C CYS A 67 3.34 11.81 -12.90
N LEU A 68 4.15 10.76 -13.09
CA LEU A 68 5.04 10.66 -14.25
C LEU A 68 4.26 10.62 -15.57
N LYS A 69 3.21 9.81 -15.64
CA LYS A 69 2.33 9.70 -16.82
C LYS A 69 1.68 11.03 -17.20
N LYS A 70 1.29 11.85 -16.21
CA LYS A 70 0.77 13.21 -16.46
C LYS A 70 1.77 14.17 -17.09
N LYS A 71 3.05 13.79 -17.17
CA LYS A 71 4.13 14.54 -17.80
C LYS A 71 4.67 13.84 -19.05
N ASP A 72 3.95 12.85 -19.57
CA ASP A 72 4.32 12.02 -20.72
C ASP A 72 5.59 11.18 -20.50
N PHE A 73 5.82 10.75 -19.24
CA PHE A 73 6.89 9.82 -18.87
C PHE A 73 6.33 8.49 -18.36
N SER A 74 7.02 7.41 -18.71
CA SER A 74 6.82 6.07 -18.18
C SER A 74 8.13 5.52 -17.63
N ILE A 75 8.03 4.70 -16.58
CA ILE A 75 9.12 3.85 -16.10
C ILE A 75 8.83 2.43 -16.55
N GLU A 76 9.90 1.67 -16.80
CA GLU A 76 9.80 0.26 -17.20
C GLU A 76 9.73 -0.68 -16.00
N ASP A 77 10.23 -0.23 -14.85
CA ASP A 77 10.38 -1.06 -13.67
C ASP A 77 10.31 -0.23 -12.36
N LEU A 78 9.82 -0.88 -11.30
CA LEU A 78 9.70 -0.31 -9.95
C LEU A 78 9.63 -1.43 -8.92
N ASP A 79 10.61 -1.44 -8.02
CA ASP A 79 10.57 -2.24 -6.80
C ASP A 79 10.06 -1.40 -5.63
N ALA A 80 9.30 -2.00 -4.72
CA ALA A 80 8.88 -1.31 -3.51
C ALA A 80 8.71 -2.28 -2.33
N THR A 81 9.10 -1.83 -1.14
CA THR A 81 8.99 -2.60 0.11
C THR A 81 8.41 -1.74 1.23
N ALA A 82 7.73 -2.37 2.18
CA ALA A 82 7.24 -1.70 3.38
C ALA A 82 7.55 -2.53 4.61
N GLU A 83 8.04 -1.87 5.65
CA GLU A 83 8.26 -2.45 6.97
C GLU A 83 7.18 -1.96 7.92
N VAL A 84 6.38 -2.88 8.45
CA VAL A 84 5.24 -2.56 9.33
C VAL A 84 5.64 -2.80 10.78
N THR A 85 5.76 -1.73 11.56
CA THR A 85 6.06 -1.80 12.99
C THR A 85 4.77 -1.92 13.80
N ILE A 86 4.60 -3.06 14.48
CA ILE A 86 3.46 -3.34 15.37
C ILE A 86 3.92 -3.24 16.82
N GLY A 87 3.17 -2.50 17.64
CA GLY A 87 3.53 -2.25 19.03
C GLY A 87 2.34 -1.86 19.90
N ARG A 88 2.58 -1.72 21.20
CA ARG A 88 1.55 -1.26 22.15
C ARG A 88 1.53 0.26 22.19
N ASN A 89 0.34 0.86 22.05
CA ASN A 89 0.18 2.31 22.23
C ASN A 89 0.17 2.72 23.71
N GLU A 90 0.00 4.02 24.00
CA GLU A 90 -0.06 4.57 25.37
C GLU A 90 -1.11 3.92 26.27
N LYS A 91 -2.19 3.39 25.67
CA LYS A 91 -3.28 2.69 26.37
C LYS A 91 -3.02 1.18 26.51
N GLY A 92 -1.86 0.69 26.06
CA GLY A 92 -1.49 -0.71 26.13
C GLY A 92 -2.19 -1.61 25.11
N PHE A 93 -2.72 -1.09 24.00
CA PHE A 93 -3.31 -1.92 22.94
C PHE A 93 -2.36 -2.09 21.74
N TRP A 94 -2.36 -3.27 21.12
CA TRP A 94 -1.61 -3.51 19.88
C TRP A 94 -2.13 -2.64 18.74
N ARG A 95 -1.24 -1.94 18.07
CA ARG A 95 -1.51 -1.07 16.93
C ARG A 95 -0.36 -1.19 15.93
N VAL A 96 -0.65 -0.94 14.66
CA VAL A 96 0.38 -0.55 13.71
C VAL A 96 0.83 0.86 14.11
N LEU A 97 2.08 0.99 14.55
CA LEU A 97 2.64 2.25 15.03
C LEU A 97 3.28 3.04 13.89
N LYS A 98 4.04 2.32 13.05
CA LYS A 98 4.81 2.92 11.96
C LYS A 98 4.78 2.02 10.72
N ILE A 99 4.82 2.62 9.54
CA ILE A 99 5.10 1.94 8.27
C ILE A 99 6.20 2.70 7.53
N ASP A 100 7.34 2.06 7.32
CA ASP A 100 8.45 2.59 6.53
C ASP A 100 8.35 2.07 5.10
N VAL A 101 8.15 2.95 4.13
CA VAL A 101 7.94 2.62 2.72
C VAL A 101 9.18 3.00 1.92
N ASN A 102 9.74 2.05 1.17
CA ASN A 102 10.82 2.28 0.23
C ASN A 102 10.33 2.01 -1.20
N ILE A 103 10.48 2.97 -2.11
CA ILE A 103 10.11 2.84 -3.52
C ILE A 103 11.34 3.11 -4.38
N LYS A 104 11.63 2.20 -5.31
CA LYS A 104 12.81 2.19 -6.16
C LYS A 104 12.43 2.10 -7.64
N PRO A 105 12.05 3.22 -8.27
CA PRO A 105 11.76 3.25 -9.70
C PRO A 105 13.05 3.19 -10.52
N LYS A 106 13.05 2.48 -11.65
CA LYS A 106 14.17 2.48 -12.58
C LYS A 106 14.22 3.80 -13.36
N ILE A 107 15.27 4.59 -13.14
CA ILE A 107 15.46 5.93 -13.72
C ILE A 107 16.82 6.02 -14.40
N ASP A 108 16.84 5.81 -15.72
CA ASP A 108 18.11 5.63 -16.46
C ASP A 108 18.63 6.91 -17.14
N THR A 109 17.86 8.01 -17.13
CA THR A 109 18.25 9.25 -17.83
C THR A 109 18.18 10.49 -16.92
N PRO A 110 19.04 11.51 -17.16
CA PRO A 110 18.97 12.78 -16.45
C PRO A 110 17.62 13.49 -16.59
N GLU A 111 16.97 13.37 -17.74
CA GLU A 111 15.64 13.93 -17.93
C GLU A 111 14.61 13.23 -17.04
N MET A 112 14.58 11.89 -17.02
CA MET A 112 13.68 11.14 -16.15
C MET A 112 13.91 11.48 -14.68
N ARG A 113 15.17 11.61 -14.24
CA ARG A 113 15.52 12.05 -12.88
C ARG A 113 14.91 13.40 -12.55
N LYS A 114 15.09 14.40 -13.43
CA LYS A 114 14.50 15.74 -13.25
C LYS A 114 12.96 15.70 -13.17
N ARG A 115 12.30 14.74 -13.82
CA ARG A 115 10.84 14.56 -13.78
C ARG A 115 10.41 13.88 -12.48
N ALA A 116 11.09 12.80 -12.11
CA ALA A 116 10.91 12.11 -10.84
C ALA A 116 11.05 13.07 -9.65
N ASP A 117 12.06 13.94 -9.64
CA ASP A 117 12.26 14.94 -8.58
C ASP A 117 11.11 15.93 -8.43
N ARG A 118 10.40 16.22 -9.52
CA ARG A 118 9.20 17.06 -9.46
C ARG A 118 8.01 16.30 -8.91
N CYS A 119 7.88 15.02 -9.28
CA CYS A 119 6.82 14.16 -8.75
C CYS A 119 7.03 13.84 -7.26
N ARG A 120 8.28 13.66 -6.81
CA ARG A 120 8.66 13.41 -5.41
C ARG A 120 8.02 14.41 -4.43
N LYS A 121 7.79 15.66 -4.86
CA LYS A 121 7.24 16.72 -4.02
C LYS A 121 5.74 16.66 -3.77
N MET A 122 4.99 15.85 -4.51
CA MET A 122 3.52 15.88 -4.48
C MET A 122 2.85 14.51 -4.69
N PHE A 123 3.59 13.47 -5.05
CA PHE A 123 2.97 12.20 -5.42
C PHE A 123 2.20 11.56 -4.26
N GLU A 124 2.66 11.78 -3.03
CA GLU A 124 2.01 11.28 -1.82
C GLU A 124 0.63 11.92 -1.60
N ASP A 125 0.44 13.17 -2.02
CA ASP A 125 -0.86 13.88 -1.92
C ASP A 125 -1.92 13.26 -2.83
N TYR A 126 -1.50 12.57 -3.90
CA TYR A 126 -2.42 11.84 -4.77
C TYR A 126 -2.79 10.46 -4.24
N CYS A 127 -2.04 9.91 -3.26
CA CYS A 127 -2.35 8.61 -2.69
C CYS A 127 -3.43 8.72 -1.62
N ILE A 128 -4.66 8.41 -2.02
CA ILE A 128 -5.83 8.46 -1.15
C ILE A 128 -5.74 7.53 0.07
N VAL A 129 -4.99 6.42 -0.03
CA VAL A 129 -4.86 5.45 1.07
C VAL A 129 -3.96 6.03 2.14
N THR A 130 -2.74 6.43 1.77
CA THR A 130 -1.75 6.96 2.72
C THR A 130 -2.26 8.23 3.40
N GLN A 131 -2.84 9.17 2.64
CA GLN A 131 -3.42 10.39 3.23
C GLN A 131 -4.56 10.09 4.21
N ALA A 132 -5.34 9.03 4.00
CA ALA A 132 -6.44 8.67 4.90
C ALA A 132 -5.97 8.04 6.23
N VAL A 133 -4.78 7.44 6.27
CA VAL A 133 -4.30 6.70 7.46
C VAL A 133 -3.20 7.42 8.24
N ARG A 134 -2.52 8.41 7.64
CA ARG A 134 -1.41 9.17 8.26
C ARG A 134 -1.78 9.85 9.58
N ASP A 135 -3.05 10.20 9.78
CA ASP A 135 -3.52 10.79 11.05
C ASP A 135 -3.46 9.79 12.23
N GLY A 136 -3.44 8.49 11.94
CA GLY A 136 -3.45 7.43 12.95
C GLY A 136 -2.22 6.51 12.94
N ILE A 137 -1.38 6.59 11.92
CA ILE A 137 -0.21 5.73 11.71
C ILE A 137 0.94 6.61 11.22
N ASP A 138 2.11 6.51 11.87
CA ASP A 138 3.31 7.17 11.36
C ASP A 138 3.78 6.48 10.07
N ILE A 139 3.96 7.24 8.99
CA ILE A 139 4.34 6.67 7.70
C ILE A 139 5.53 7.45 7.15
N ASP A 140 6.67 6.79 7.06
CA ASP A 140 7.87 7.35 6.45
C ASP A 140 7.98 6.82 5.01
N VAL A 141 8.23 7.71 4.06
CA VAL A 141 8.29 7.34 2.63
C VAL A 141 9.61 7.79 2.06
N ASN A 142 10.39 6.79 1.64
CA ASN A 142 11.67 6.97 1.01
C ASN A 142 11.56 6.54 -0.46
N LEU A 143 11.87 7.48 -1.34
CA LEU A 143 11.88 7.27 -2.78
C LEU A 143 13.34 7.34 -3.26
N GLU A 144 13.90 6.20 -3.67
CA GLU A 144 15.31 6.01 -4.02
C GLU A 144 15.47 5.72 -5.51
N TYR A 145 16.13 6.61 -6.25
CA TYR A 145 16.46 6.41 -7.66
C TYR A 145 17.64 7.27 -8.09
#